data_AF-A0A6P3X352-F1
#
_entry.id   AF-A0A6P3X352-F1
#
_cell.length_a   1.000
_cell.length_b   1.000
_cell.length_c   1.000
_cell.angle_alpha   90.00
_cell.angle_beta   90.00
_cell.angle_gamma   90.00
#
_symmetry.space_group_name_H-M   'P 1'
#
loop_
_entity.id
_entity.type
_entity.pdbx_description
1 polymer ?
#
loop_
_entity_poly.entity_id
_entity_poly.type
_entity_poly.pdbx_seq_one_letter_code
_entity_poly.pdbx_strand_id
1 'polypeptide(L)'
;MKCLFVGITFFACNYVIWGQDFVFPNNEEMSHVSGGNSTVITERIPVSTPDKCPKDMLLYPGDGVKSAWVCDCRSRFVYFPMNDSCYEVYRQGPCPVNQFVVLPEDDAVPRCEANPCIIDGVVPFNGTCHLLQSTGGPCGPDAALGVNETNFQLECIPKEVVHFSIINTPRRTCPPGSRRSTLGECKKVG
;
A
#
# COMPACT_ATOMS: atom_id res chain seq x y z
N MET A 1 52.45 -53.85 26.43
CA MET A 1 51.60 -54.56 25.45
C MET A 1 50.42 -53.64 25.13
N LYS A 2 50.55 -52.79 24.10
CA LYS A 2 49.95 -52.96 22.76
C LYS A 2 48.45 -53.27 22.81
N CYS A 3 47.64 -52.25 22.51
CA CYS A 3 46.62 -52.33 21.45
C CYS A 3 46.19 -50.90 21.04
N LEU A 4 46.75 -50.46 19.92
CA LEU A 4 46.26 -49.39 19.05
C LEU A 4 45.20 -49.99 18.12
N PHE A 5 44.03 -49.36 17.96
CA PHE A 5 43.22 -49.31 16.73
C PHE A 5 42.25 -48.12 16.90
N VAL A 6 42.50 -46.95 16.28
CA VAL A 6 42.17 -46.52 14.91
C VAL A 6 40.73 -45.99 14.77
N GLY A 7 40.64 -44.74 14.28
CA GLY A 7 39.42 -44.04 13.85
C GLY A 7 38.85 -43.11 14.93
N ILE A 8 38.74 -41.80 14.79
CA ILE A 8 38.45 -40.98 13.61
C ILE A 8 39.08 -39.59 13.84
N THR A 9 39.99 -39.18 12.97
CA THR A 9 40.28 -37.77 12.72
C THR A 9 39.14 -37.18 11.90
N PHE A 10 38.35 -36.29 12.49
CA PHE A 10 37.63 -35.18 11.83
C PHE A 10 37.22 -34.26 12.99
N PHE A 11 38.07 -33.31 13.41
CA PHE A 11 38.11 -31.95 12.87
C PHE A 11 36.72 -31.46 12.44
N ALA A 12 36.24 -30.41 13.12
CA ALA A 12 34.98 -29.69 12.91
C ALA A 12 33.74 -30.57 13.15
N CYS A 13 33.01 -30.43 14.25
CA CYS A 13 32.17 -29.26 14.51
C CYS A 13 31.82 -29.19 16.01
N ASN A 14 32.68 -28.58 16.83
CA ASN A 14 32.21 -27.93 18.06
C ASN A 14 31.60 -26.58 17.66
N TYR A 15 30.46 -26.66 17.00
CA TYR A 15 29.50 -25.58 16.88
C TYR A 15 28.18 -26.25 16.55
N VAL A 16 27.61 -26.91 17.56
CA VAL A 16 26.16 -27.04 17.63
C VAL A 16 25.67 -25.62 17.88
N ILE A 17 25.58 -24.84 16.79
CA ILE A 17 24.69 -23.69 16.75
C ILE A 17 23.34 -24.31 17.04
N TRP A 18 22.80 -23.99 18.21
CA TRP A 18 21.40 -24.15 18.51
C TRP A 18 20.68 -23.17 17.57
N GLY A 19 20.54 -23.57 16.31
CA GLY A 19 19.59 -22.95 15.40
C GLY A 19 18.25 -23.32 15.97
N GLN A 20 17.62 -22.42 16.71
CA GLN A 20 16.18 -22.50 16.86
C GLN A 20 15.65 -22.36 15.44
N ASP A 21 15.08 -23.45 14.92
CA ASP A 21 14.17 -23.39 13.79
C ASP A 21 13.13 -22.32 14.16
N PHE A 22 13.18 -21.18 13.47
CA PHE A 22 12.07 -20.24 13.49
C PHE A 22 10.93 -20.90 12.73
N VAL A 23 10.19 -21.74 13.45
CA VAL A 23 8.85 -22.14 13.04
C VAL A 23 8.01 -20.88 13.18
N PHE A 24 7.69 -20.24 12.06
CA PHE A 24 6.67 -19.21 12.04
C PHE A 24 5.35 -19.86 12.46
N PRO A 25 4.66 -19.33 13.47
CA PRO A 25 3.34 -19.81 13.83
C PRO A 25 2.40 -19.63 12.62
N ASN A 26 1.88 -20.73 12.08
CA ASN A 26 0.75 -20.69 11.16
C ASN A 26 -0.51 -20.43 11.99
N ASN A 27 -0.76 -19.15 12.25
CA ASN A 27 -2.00 -18.68 12.83
C ASN A 27 -2.14 -17.21 12.46
N GLU A 28 -2.89 -16.99 11.39
CA GLU A 28 -4.16 -16.24 11.43
C GLU A 28 -4.28 -15.18 12.53
N GLU A 29 -3.33 -14.25 12.63
CA GLU A 29 -3.49 -13.05 13.45
C GLU A 29 -2.51 -12.00 12.96
N MET A 30 -2.89 -11.33 11.86
CA MET A 30 -2.31 -10.06 11.46
C MET A 30 -2.77 -8.99 12.46
N SER A 31 -2.27 -9.09 13.69
CA SER A 31 -2.49 -8.16 14.79
C SER A 31 -1.53 -6.98 14.63
N HIS A 32 -1.83 -6.13 13.64
CA HIS A 32 -1.27 -4.79 13.58
C HIS A 32 -2.34 -3.71 13.72
N VAL A 33 -3.46 -4.00 14.40
CA VAL A 33 -4.23 -3.02 15.18
C VAL A 33 -4.90 -3.77 16.34
N SER A 34 -4.95 -3.12 17.51
CA SER A 34 -5.68 -3.47 18.73
C SER A 34 -5.02 -4.43 19.72
N GLY A 35 -4.27 -3.83 20.64
CA GLY A 35 -4.31 -4.28 22.02
C GLY A 35 -5.63 -3.86 22.68
N GLY A 36 -6.11 -4.68 23.62
CA GLY A 36 -7.13 -4.27 24.59
C GLY A 36 -8.50 -4.93 24.41
N ASN A 37 -8.95 -5.59 25.48
CA ASN A 37 -10.25 -6.22 25.64
C ASN A 37 -11.37 -5.15 25.58
N SER A 38 -12.46 -5.44 24.85
CA SER A 38 -13.65 -4.61 24.58
C SER A 38 -13.50 -3.42 23.62
N THR A 39 -14.02 -3.56 22.41
CA THR A 39 -15.13 -2.78 21.81
C THR A 39 -15.21 -3.09 20.31
N VAL A 40 -16.40 -2.97 19.74
CA VAL A 40 -16.67 -3.07 18.29
C VAL A 40 -15.55 -2.40 17.50
N ILE A 41 -14.90 -3.13 16.60
CA ILE A 41 -13.83 -2.58 15.76
C ILE A 41 -14.51 -1.64 14.75
N THR A 42 -14.71 -0.38 15.13
CA THR A 42 -15.35 0.64 14.29
C THR A 42 -14.46 1.11 13.14
N GLU A 43 -13.16 0.81 13.15
CA GLU A 43 -12.23 1.25 12.11
C GLU A 43 -11.23 0.13 11.76
N ARG A 44 -11.63 -0.78 10.88
CA ARG A 44 -10.69 -1.71 10.24
C ARG A 44 -10.13 -1.02 9.00
N ILE A 45 -8.87 -0.60 9.09
CA ILE A 45 -8.12 0.03 7.99
C ILE A 45 -7.97 -0.99 6.84
N PRO A 46 -8.19 -0.60 5.56
CA PRO A 46 -8.01 -1.50 4.44
C PRO A 46 -6.56 -1.97 4.34
N VAL A 47 -6.37 -3.28 4.12
CA VAL A 47 -5.04 -3.90 4.16
C VAL A 47 -4.60 -4.28 2.75
N SER A 48 -3.41 -3.81 2.37
CA SER A 48 -2.70 -4.34 1.20
C SER A 48 -1.96 -5.61 1.61
N THR A 49 -2.44 -6.77 1.12
CA THR A 49 -1.75 -8.05 1.25
C THR A 49 -1.48 -8.60 -0.16
N PRO A 50 -0.21 -8.84 -0.52
CA PRO A 50 0.13 -9.44 -1.80
C PRO A 50 -0.63 -10.77 -2.00
N ASP A 51 -1.01 -11.05 -3.24
CA ASP A 51 -1.63 -12.30 -3.70
C ASP A 51 -3.02 -12.63 -3.13
N LYS A 52 -3.59 -11.78 -2.27
CA LYS A 52 -4.92 -11.98 -1.70
C LYS A 52 -6.03 -11.22 -2.41
N CYS A 53 -5.70 -10.09 -3.04
CA CYS A 53 -6.60 -9.36 -3.93
C CYS A 53 -5.98 -9.14 -5.31
N PRO A 54 -6.80 -8.95 -6.36
CA PRO A 54 -6.36 -8.49 -7.66
C PRO A 54 -5.58 -7.17 -7.59
N LYS A 55 -4.91 -6.83 -8.70
CA LYS A 55 -4.12 -5.61 -8.80
C LYS A 55 -4.99 -4.37 -8.52
N ASP A 56 -4.43 -3.43 -7.77
CA ASP A 56 -5.04 -2.15 -7.41
C ASP A 56 -6.32 -2.26 -6.54
N MET A 57 -6.53 -3.43 -5.90
CA MET A 57 -7.54 -3.67 -4.87
C MET A 57 -6.92 -3.84 -3.48
N LEU A 58 -7.70 -3.56 -2.44
CA LEU A 58 -7.36 -3.78 -1.04
C LEU A 58 -8.39 -4.69 -0.37
N LEU A 59 -8.01 -5.31 0.74
CA LEU A 59 -8.95 -6.05 1.57
C LEU A 59 -9.72 -5.09 2.46
N TYR A 60 -11.03 -5.09 2.31
CA TYR A 60 -11.97 -4.38 3.15
C TYR A 60 -12.69 -5.36 4.09
N PRO A 61 -13.01 -4.91 5.31
CA PRO A 61 -13.86 -5.66 6.21
C PRO A 61 -15.27 -5.78 5.63
N GLY A 62 -15.83 -6.98 5.59
CA GLY A 62 -17.23 -7.19 5.22
C GLY A 62 -18.19 -6.91 6.37
N ASP A 63 -19.41 -6.50 6.03
CA ASP A 63 -20.49 -6.12 6.98
C ASP A 63 -21.18 -7.32 7.66
N GLY A 64 -20.59 -8.51 7.61
CA GLY A 64 -21.18 -9.76 8.07
C GLY A 64 -20.89 -10.13 9.53
N VAL A 65 -21.69 -11.05 10.09
CA VAL A 65 -21.51 -11.70 11.41
C VAL A 65 -20.26 -12.60 11.46
N LYS A 66 -19.58 -12.78 10.33
CA LYS A 66 -18.28 -13.45 10.21
C LYS A 66 -17.26 -12.44 9.71
N SER A 67 -15.99 -12.67 10.03
CA SER A 67 -14.80 -12.01 9.49
C SER A 67 -14.62 -12.20 7.97
N ALA A 68 -15.67 -11.93 7.20
CA ALA A 68 -15.62 -11.92 5.75
C ALA A 68 -14.78 -10.71 5.33
N TRP A 69 -13.77 -10.94 4.51
CA TRP A 69 -12.98 -9.89 3.89
C TRP A 69 -13.33 -9.87 2.41
N VAL A 70 -13.53 -8.68 1.86
CA VAL A 70 -13.86 -8.48 0.44
C VAL A 70 -12.74 -7.68 -0.21
N CYS A 71 -12.42 -7.99 -1.46
CA CYS A 71 -11.53 -7.15 -2.24
C CYS A 71 -12.35 -6.02 -2.86
N ASP A 72 -11.90 -4.79 -2.68
CA ASP A 72 -12.50 -3.61 -3.31
C ASP A 72 -11.40 -2.66 -3.79
N CYS A 73 -11.76 -1.75 -4.70
CA CYS A 73 -10.83 -0.79 -5.26
C CYS A 73 -10.25 0.11 -4.16
N ARG A 74 -8.95 0.40 -4.26
CA ARG A 74 -8.34 1.41 -3.39
C ARG A 74 -8.92 2.80 -3.68
N SER A 75 -8.73 3.74 -2.75
CA SER A 75 -9.25 5.10 -2.91
C SER A 75 -8.84 5.74 -4.25
N ARG A 76 -9.80 6.41 -4.91
CA ARG A 76 -9.71 7.04 -6.25
C ARG A 76 -9.59 6.07 -7.43
N PHE A 77 -9.75 4.77 -7.19
CA PHE A 77 -9.78 3.76 -8.24
C PHE A 77 -11.21 3.26 -8.43
N VAL A 78 -11.57 2.98 -9.69
CA VAL A 78 -12.92 2.54 -10.08
C VAL A 78 -12.85 1.19 -10.78
N TYR A 79 -13.86 0.36 -10.53
CA TYR A 79 -13.90 -1.03 -10.98
C TYR A 79 -14.37 -1.16 -12.43
N PHE A 80 -13.60 -1.85 -13.27
CA PHE A 80 -13.99 -2.22 -14.63
C PHE A 80 -14.40 -3.70 -14.68
N PRO A 81 -15.70 -4.02 -14.85
CA PRO A 81 -16.16 -5.40 -14.86
C PRO A 81 -15.60 -6.26 -16.00
N MET A 82 -15.18 -5.64 -17.10
CA MET A 82 -14.73 -6.37 -18.29
C MET A 82 -13.40 -7.11 -18.10
N ASN A 83 -12.58 -6.67 -17.14
CA ASN A 83 -11.26 -7.23 -16.86
C ASN A 83 -10.99 -7.43 -15.37
N ASP A 84 -12.05 -7.34 -14.55
CA ASP A 84 -12.01 -7.56 -13.10
C ASP A 84 -10.87 -6.79 -12.39
N SER A 85 -10.67 -5.53 -12.79
CA SER A 85 -9.54 -4.72 -12.35
C SER A 85 -9.99 -3.29 -12.00
N CYS A 86 -9.26 -2.67 -11.08
CA CYS A 86 -9.49 -1.29 -10.67
C CYS A 86 -8.51 -0.34 -11.36
N TYR A 87 -8.98 0.84 -11.76
CA TYR A 87 -8.16 1.84 -12.45
C TYR A 87 -8.34 3.21 -11.83
N GLU A 88 -7.23 3.94 -11.72
CA GLU A 88 -7.23 5.29 -11.19
C GLU A 88 -8.01 6.24 -12.11
N VAL A 89 -8.87 7.05 -11.52
CA VAL A 89 -9.61 8.08 -12.25
C VAL A 89 -8.64 9.15 -12.78
N TYR A 90 -8.90 9.66 -13.99
CA TYR A 90 -8.03 10.55 -14.77
C TYR A 90 -6.66 9.99 -15.17
N ARG A 91 -6.50 8.66 -15.13
CA ARG A 91 -5.36 7.96 -15.76
C ARG A 91 -5.85 7.17 -16.95
N GLN A 92 -4.94 6.81 -17.86
CA GLN A 92 -5.29 6.09 -19.09
C GLN A 92 -6.01 4.76 -18.79
N GLY A 93 -5.52 3.99 -17.83
CA GLY A 93 -6.13 2.71 -17.45
C GLY A 93 -6.33 1.77 -18.66
N PRO A 94 -7.52 1.18 -18.84
CA PRO A 94 -7.84 0.33 -19.98
C PRO A 94 -8.30 1.13 -21.21
N CYS A 95 -8.35 2.46 -21.11
CA CYS A 95 -8.85 3.31 -22.18
C CYS A 95 -7.87 3.42 -23.35
N PRO A 96 -8.36 3.73 -24.56
CA PRO A 96 -7.52 4.04 -25.70
C PRO A 96 -6.53 5.19 -25.42
N VAL A 97 -5.51 5.28 -26.26
CA VAL A 97 -4.53 6.37 -26.20
C VAL A 97 -5.25 7.73 -26.28
N ASN A 98 -4.78 8.69 -25.49
CA ASN A 98 -5.37 10.03 -25.32
C ASN A 98 -6.76 10.05 -24.65
N GLN A 99 -7.16 8.96 -23.99
CA GLN A 99 -8.34 8.92 -23.15
C GLN A 99 -7.95 8.61 -21.69
N PHE A 100 -8.80 8.97 -20.75
CA PHE A 100 -8.67 8.58 -19.36
C PHE A 100 -9.97 7.97 -18.83
N VAL A 101 -9.86 7.34 -17.67
CA VAL A 101 -10.99 6.80 -16.90
C VAL A 101 -11.74 7.94 -16.19
N VAL A 102 -13.07 7.94 -16.28
CA VAL A 102 -13.98 8.83 -15.54
C VAL A 102 -15.10 8.00 -14.92
N LEU A 103 -15.52 8.36 -13.71
CA LEU A 103 -16.78 7.92 -13.11
C LEU A 103 -17.63 9.18 -12.82
N PRO A 104 -18.70 9.43 -13.60
CA PRO A 104 -19.62 10.53 -13.34
C PRO A 104 -20.31 10.37 -11.97
N GLU A 105 -20.60 11.49 -11.30
CA GLU A 105 -21.10 11.52 -9.91
C GLU A 105 -22.41 10.74 -9.70
N ASP A 106 -23.27 10.68 -10.72
CA ASP A 106 -24.57 9.98 -10.69
C ASP A 106 -24.55 8.63 -11.43
N ASP A 107 -23.37 8.10 -11.74
CA ASP A 107 -23.20 6.85 -12.48
C ASP A 107 -22.46 5.81 -11.62
N ALA A 108 -22.82 4.54 -11.81
CA ALA A 108 -22.14 3.41 -11.17
C ALA A 108 -21.11 2.77 -12.12
N VAL A 109 -21.12 3.15 -13.40
CA VAL A 109 -20.30 2.52 -14.43
C VAL A 109 -19.23 3.50 -14.92
N PRO A 110 -17.93 3.19 -14.76
CA PRO A 110 -16.89 4.04 -15.28
C PRO A 110 -16.82 3.95 -16.80
N ARG A 111 -16.36 5.03 -17.43
CA ARG A 111 -16.22 5.14 -18.88
C ARG A 111 -14.92 5.82 -19.28
N CYS A 112 -14.58 5.66 -20.55
CA CYS A 112 -13.43 6.32 -21.14
C CYS A 112 -13.85 7.64 -21.78
N GLU A 113 -13.16 8.72 -21.42
CA GLU A 113 -13.38 10.04 -22.00
C GLU A 113 -12.09 10.57 -22.61
N ALA A 114 -12.23 11.40 -23.65
CA ALA A 114 -11.09 12.05 -24.28
C ALA A 114 -10.36 12.95 -23.29
N ASN A 115 -9.05 12.76 -23.15
CA ASN A 115 -8.20 13.66 -22.38
C ASN A 115 -7.84 14.88 -23.26
N PRO A 116 -8.35 16.10 -22.97
CA PRO A 116 -8.03 17.29 -23.75
C PRO A 116 -6.54 17.65 -23.73
N CYS A 117 -5.81 17.19 -22.71
CA CYS A 117 -4.38 17.42 -22.54
C CYS A 117 -3.50 16.39 -23.24
N ILE A 118 -4.09 15.30 -23.78
CA ILE A 118 -3.44 14.23 -24.57
C ILE A 118 -2.42 13.39 -23.77
N ILE A 119 -1.82 13.94 -22.72
CA ILE A 119 -0.77 13.32 -21.91
C ILE A 119 -1.39 12.62 -20.68
N ASP A 120 -1.08 11.34 -20.49
CA ASP A 120 -1.54 10.57 -19.33
C ASP A 120 -1.06 11.20 -18.00
N GLY A 121 -1.98 11.37 -17.05
CA GLY A 121 -1.73 12.05 -15.79
C GLY A 121 -1.75 13.57 -15.85
N VAL A 122 -1.99 14.17 -17.02
CA VAL A 122 -2.24 15.60 -17.15
C VAL A 122 -3.72 15.81 -17.41
N VAL A 123 -4.34 16.64 -16.59
CA VAL A 123 -5.79 16.85 -16.56
C VAL A 123 -6.17 18.30 -16.82
N PRO A 124 -7.33 18.56 -17.44
CA PRO A 124 -7.84 19.91 -17.60
C PRO A 124 -8.40 20.41 -16.26
N PHE A 125 -7.87 21.52 -15.75
CA PHE A 125 -8.35 22.15 -14.53
C PHE A 125 -8.30 23.69 -14.69
N ASN A 126 -9.41 24.37 -14.41
CA ASN A 126 -9.57 25.82 -14.63
C ASN A 126 -9.18 26.30 -16.05
N GLY A 127 -9.43 25.48 -17.07
CA GLY A 127 -9.16 25.82 -18.47
C GLY A 127 -7.71 25.59 -18.93
N THR A 128 -6.83 25.12 -18.05
CA THR A 128 -5.43 24.80 -18.37
C THR A 128 -5.07 23.37 -17.99
N CYS A 129 -4.03 22.82 -18.62
CA CYS A 129 -3.58 21.45 -18.38
C CYS A 129 -2.56 21.41 -17.24
N HIS A 130 -2.80 20.55 -16.25
CA HIS A 130 -1.97 20.41 -15.05
C HIS A 130 -1.68 18.96 -14.73
N LEU A 131 -0.50 18.69 -14.17
CA LEU A 131 -0.15 17.35 -13.71
C LEU A 131 -1.00 16.99 -12.49
N LEU A 132 -1.64 15.83 -12.53
CA LEU A 132 -2.39 15.29 -11.41
C LEU A 132 -1.44 15.01 -10.23
N GLN A 133 -1.91 15.20 -9.01
CA GLN A 133 -1.12 15.07 -7.77
C GLN A 133 0.04 16.07 -7.69
N SER A 134 0.04 17.14 -8.50
CA SER A 134 1.04 18.20 -8.38
C SER A 134 0.69 19.13 -7.22
N THR A 135 1.61 19.23 -6.27
CA THR A 135 1.66 20.31 -5.29
C THR A 135 1.94 21.65 -5.98
N GLY A 136 1.29 22.73 -5.53
CA GLY A 136 1.50 24.03 -6.16
C GLY A 136 0.62 24.23 -7.39
N GLY A 137 1.11 25.04 -8.33
CA GLY A 137 0.42 25.30 -9.59
C GLY A 137 -0.96 25.95 -9.35
N PRO A 138 -2.05 25.37 -9.88
CA PRO A 138 -3.38 25.97 -9.82
C PRO A 138 -3.97 26.00 -8.39
N CYS A 139 -3.44 25.19 -7.48
CA CYS A 139 -3.94 25.05 -6.10
C CYS A 139 -3.14 25.85 -5.07
N GLY A 140 -2.07 26.54 -5.47
CA GLY A 140 -1.19 27.27 -4.55
C GLY A 140 -0.29 26.36 -3.71
N PRO A 141 0.58 26.94 -2.86
CA PRO A 141 1.68 26.23 -2.22
C PRO A 141 1.24 25.18 -1.19
N ASP A 142 0.05 25.29 -0.61
CA ASP A 142 -0.39 24.45 0.52
C ASP A 142 -1.38 23.36 0.13
N ALA A 143 -1.68 23.24 -1.17
CA ALA A 143 -2.57 22.23 -1.72
C ALA A 143 -1.98 21.57 -2.96
N ALA A 144 -2.57 20.45 -3.34
CA ALA A 144 -2.25 19.75 -4.57
C ALA A 144 -3.52 19.47 -5.37
N LEU A 145 -3.39 19.50 -6.69
CA LEU A 145 -4.47 19.08 -7.57
C LEU A 145 -4.66 17.57 -7.44
N GLY A 146 -5.81 17.14 -6.94
CA GLY A 146 -6.13 15.74 -6.69
C GLY A 146 -7.51 15.36 -7.19
N VAL A 147 -7.92 14.13 -6.84
CA VAL A 147 -9.24 13.58 -7.13
C VAL A 147 -9.94 13.35 -5.80
N ASN A 148 -11.14 13.89 -5.67
CA ASN A 148 -11.99 13.66 -4.50
C ASN A 148 -12.38 12.18 -4.41
N GLU A 149 -12.31 11.62 -3.21
CA GLU A 149 -12.49 10.17 -2.99
C GLU A 149 -13.95 9.72 -3.07
N THR A 150 -14.92 10.62 -2.92
CA THR A 150 -16.35 10.28 -2.90
C THR A 150 -17.06 10.52 -4.23
N ASN A 151 -16.75 11.62 -4.92
CA ASN A 151 -17.41 11.98 -6.19
C ASN A 151 -16.49 11.94 -7.42
N PHE A 152 -15.22 11.58 -7.22
CA PHE A 152 -14.22 11.43 -8.30
C PHE A 152 -13.97 12.69 -9.14
N GLN A 153 -14.33 13.88 -8.63
CA GLN A 153 -14.06 15.15 -9.29
C GLN A 153 -12.66 15.67 -8.98
N LEU A 154 -12.14 16.54 -9.86
CA LEU A 154 -10.87 17.23 -9.63
C LEU A 154 -11.05 18.34 -8.59
N GLU A 155 -10.19 18.36 -7.59
CA GLU A 155 -10.21 19.39 -6.56
C GLU A 155 -8.81 19.72 -6.04
N CYS A 156 -8.69 20.86 -5.36
CA CYS A 156 -7.48 21.21 -4.64
C CYS A 156 -7.53 20.63 -3.24
N ILE A 157 -6.76 19.57 -3.00
CA ILE A 157 -6.71 18.86 -1.73
C ILE A 157 -5.58 19.47 -0.86
N PRO A 158 -5.85 19.86 0.39
CA PRO A 158 -4.83 20.36 1.31
C PRO A 158 -3.73 19.32 1.53
N LYS A 159 -2.46 19.73 1.51
CA LYS A 159 -1.31 18.82 1.68
C LYS A 159 -1.33 17.99 2.95
N GLU A 160 -1.96 18.50 4.00
CA GLU A 160 -2.10 17.82 5.30
C GLU A 160 -2.95 16.54 5.18
N VAL A 161 -3.85 16.51 4.20
CA VAL A 161 -4.74 15.39 3.91
C VAL A 161 -4.17 14.51 2.80
N VAL A 162 -3.37 15.08 1.90
CA VAL A 162 -2.74 14.28 0.85
C VAL A 162 -1.71 13.34 1.48
N HIS A 163 -2.07 12.06 1.57
CA HIS A 163 -1.15 10.95 1.78
C HIS A 163 -0.23 10.83 0.55
N PHE A 164 0.67 11.80 0.37
CA PHE A 164 1.84 11.60 -0.45
C PHE A 164 2.70 10.57 0.28
N SER A 165 2.51 9.31 -0.07
CA SER A 165 3.31 8.17 0.40
C SER A 165 4.74 8.26 -0.13
N ILE A 166 5.45 9.33 0.21
CA ILE A 166 6.90 9.41 0.16
C ILE A 166 7.33 9.96 1.52
N ILE A 167 7.23 9.11 2.55
CA ILE A 167 8.11 9.29 3.69
C ILE A 167 9.51 9.00 3.15
N ASN A 168 10.19 10.04 2.65
CA ASN A 168 11.63 10.02 2.44
C ASN A 168 12.27 9.97 3.83
N THR A 169 12.18 8.79 4.47
CA THR A 169 12.93 8.56 5.69
C THR A 169 14.39 8.62 5.27
N PRO A 170 15.21 9.49 5.88
CA PRO A 170 16.64 9.39 5.67
C PRO A 170 17.04 7.95 6.01
N ARG A 171 17.75 7.28 5.09
CA ARG A 171 18.40 5.99 5.35
C ARG A 171 19.51 6.20 6.38
N ARG A 172 19.14 6.51 7.63
CA ARG A 172 20.01 6.36 8.79
C ARG A 172 20.11 4.87 9.05
N THR A 173 21.00 4.20 8.34
CA THR A 173 21.36 2.80 8.63
C THR A 173 21.81 2.75 10.08
N CYS A 174 21.06 2.03 10.90
CA CYS A 174 21.45 1.79 12.29
C CYS A 174 22.71 0.90 12.31
N PRO A 175 23.63 1.11 13.26
CA PRO A 175 24.80 0.25 13.39
C PRO A 175 24.40 -1.21 13.64
N PRO A 176 25.21 -2.19 13.20
CA PRO A 176 24.95 -3.61 13.47
C PRO A 176 24.69 -3.88 14.95
N GLY A 177 23.67 -4.68 15.26
CA GLY A 177 23.26 -4.99 16.63
C GLY A 177 22.34 -3.95 17.29
N SER A 178 21.81 -2.99 16.52
CA SER A 178 20.83 -2.02 17.01
C SER A 178 19.52 -2.05 16.21
N ARG A 179 18.40 -1.75 16.88
CA ARG A 179 17.05 -1.65 16.32
C ARG A 179 16.60 -0.20 16.32
N ARG A 180 15.94 0.22 15.23
CA ARG A 180 15.33 1.56 15.12
C ARG A 180 14.02 1.62 15.92
N SER A 181 13.88 2.64 16.75
CA SER A 181 12.66 3.02 17.48
C SER A 181 11.62 3.64 16.54
N THR A 182 10.35 3.71 16.96
CA THR A 182 9.29 4.46 16.25
C THR A 182 9.63 5.94 16.08
N LEU A 183 10.46 6.49 16.99
CA LEU A 183 11.00 7.84 16.92
C LEU A 183 12.24 7.98 16.01
N GLY A 184 12.65 6.91 15.32
CA GLY A 184 13.82 6.92 14.41
C GLY A 184 15.18 6.76 15.08
N GLU A 185 15.23 6.60 16.41
CA GLU A 185 16.48 6.40 17.17
C GLU A 185 16.98 4.95 17.11
N CYS A 186 18.29 4.74 16.96
CA CYS A 186 18.88 3.40 17.00
C CYS A 186 19.21 2.99 18.44
N LYS A 187 18.56 1.95 18.96
CA LYS A 187 18.81 1.40 20.30
C LYS A 187 19.48 0.04 20.19
N LYS A 188 20.50 -0.24 21.01
CA LYS A 188 21.12 -1.57 21.06
C LYS A 188 20.09 -2.60 21.48
N VAL A 189 20.06 -3.73 20.78
CA VAL A 189 19.26 -4.89 21.21
C VAL A 189 20.09 -5.60 22.28
N GLY A 190 19.66 -5.50 23.52
CA GLY A 190 20.24 -6.24 24.64
C GLY A 190 19.81 -7.70 24.63
#